data_AF-A0A364Y491-F1
#
_entry.id   AF-A0A364Y491-F1
#
_cell.length_a   1.000
_cell.length_b   1.000
_cell.length_c   1.000
_cell.angle_alpha   90.00
_cell.angle_beta   90.00
_cell.angle_gamma   90.00
#
_symmetry.space_group_name_H-M   'P 1'
#
loop_
_entity.id
_entity.type
_entity.pdbx_description
1 polymer ?
#
loop_
_entity_poly.entity_id
_entity_poly.type
_entity_poly.pdbx_seq_one_letter_code
_entity_poly.pdbx_strand_id
1 'polypeptide(L)'
;MKSNRLKEIKTYDKEFWWYFAGFCGLVFLISWIPLILTQYSWGFSIGRIDANEIGDAIGGTLGPMVALLASALTFLAFWVQYKANQQQRYDIKVERFENKFYEMLRLHNDTVSEIEIAGRHSGRKAFIYLFDEFRFVYRIVEHEYDKWNSRSEVHAQVARLSYDKEKLAEFAYKMFFFGVGEQSDKATMHTHNVHTPFYIKTRNILKRLQNEYRRQSGNGSYVKLIYSSYPPIDLDINYVPFDGHVSKLGHYYRHLYQTVRFINQQEDLEDTYSFMKTLRAQLSNHEQLLLYYNSFFVDLWWTEKLFLISRIVKNIPLYLSDIGPDPVERFRKAIKIENPKISDASVEEELGELLEWYNPANEN
;
A
#
# COMPACT_ATOMS: atom_id res chain seq x y z
N MET A 1 15.30 -13.82 9.76
CA MET A 1 15.86 -13.24 8.53
C MET A 1 16.57 -14.34 7.75
N LYS A 2 15.86 -15.07 6.89
CA LYS A 2 16.54 -15.78 5.80
C LYS A 2 16.72 -14.73 4.71
N SER A 3 17.93 -14.21 4.59
CA SER A 3 18.36 -13.54 3.35
C SER A 3 18.21 -14.59 2.26
N ASN A 4 17.10 -14.53 1.52
CA ASN A 4 16.96 -15.28 0.29
C ASN A 4 18.01 -14.72 -0.64
N ARG A 5 19.01 -15.56 -0.91
CA ARG A 5 20.04 -15.32 -1.91
C ARG A 5 19.37 -14.81 -3.17
N LEU A 6 19.80 -13.63 -3.62
CA LEU A 6 19.66 -13.15 -4.99
C LEU A 6 19.59 -14.38 -5.92
N LYS A 7 18.57 -14.47 -6.77
CA LYS A 7 18.58 -15.46 -7.87
C LYS A 7 19.89 -15.28 -8.61
N GLU A 8 20.89 -16.11 -8.31
CA GLU A 8 22.17 -16.07 -9.00
C GLU A 8 21.85 -16.43 -10.45
N ILE A 9 21.84 -15.40 -11.31
CA ILE A 9 21.68 -15.60 -12.74
C ILE A 9 22.87 -16.43 -13.18
N LYS A 10 22.63 -17.70 -13.49
CA LYS A 10 23.67 -18.60 -13.98
C LYS A 10 24.21 -18.03 -15.28
N THR A 11 25.49 -17.68 -15.28
CA THR A 11 26.17 -17.11 -16.46
C THR A 11 26.13 -18.06 -17.65
N TYR A 12 26.20 -19.37 -17.39
CA TYR A 12 26.12 -20.44 -18.40
C TYR A 12 24.83 -21.23 -18.24
N ASP A 13 23.75 -20.71 -18.83
CA ASP A 13 22.43 -21.33 -18.86
C ASP A 13 22.16 -22.06 -20.18
N LYS A 14 20.94 -22.57 -20.36
CA LYS A 14 20.55 -23.25 -21.62
C LYS A 14 20.62 -22.30 -22.83
N GLU A 15 20.34 -21.01 -22.62
CA GLU A 15 20.44 -19.99 -23.66
C GLU A 15 21.89 -19.85 -24.13
N PHE A 16 22.86 -19.80 -23.20
CA PHE A 16 24.29 -19.75 -23.53
C PHE A 16 24.67 -20.86 -24.51
N TRP A 17 24.32 -22.11 -24.22
CA TRP A 17 24.69 -23.24 -25.05
C TRP A 17 24.06 -23.19 -26.44
N TRP A 18 22.84 -22.65 -26.57
CA TRP A 18 22.19 -22.43 -27.86
C TRP A 18 22.93 -21.38 -28.69
N TYR A 19 23.25 -20.23 -28.11
CA TYR A 19 23.99 -19.17 -28.79
C TYR A 19 25.44 -19.59 -29.12
N PHE A 20 26.08 -20.34 -28.23
CA PHE A 20 27.41 -20.89 -28.45
C PHE A 20 27.44 -21.91 -29.58
N ALA A 21 26.44 -22.80 -29.65
CA ALA A 21 26.30 -23.74 -30.76
C ALA A 21 26.09 -23.00 -32.11
N GLY A 22 25.28 -21.93 -32.13
CA GLY A 22 25.11 -21.07 -33.30
C GLY A 22 26.42 -20.38 -33.72
N PHE A 23 27.18 -19.87 -32.76
CA PHE A 23 28.52 -19.29 -32.99
C PHE A 23 29.49 -20.33 -33.60
N CYS A 24 29.57 -21.54 -33.04
CA CYS A 24 30.38 -22.63 -33.58
C CYS A 24 29.96 -23.01 -35.01
N GLY A 25 28.65 -23.01 -35.31
CA GLY A 25 28.13 -23.26 -36.66
C GLY A 25 28.56 -22.19 -37.67
N LEU A 26 28.53 -20.91 -37.29
CA LEU A 26 29.03 -19.81 -38.13
C LEU A 26 30.54 -19.89 -38.38
N VAL A 27 31.31 -20.18 -37.33
CA VAL A 27 32.76 -20.41 -37.42
C VAL A 27 33.07 -21.54 -38.40
N PHE A 28 32.33 -22.65 -38.32
CA PHE A 28 32.49 -23.79 -39.21
C PHE A 28 32.16 -23.44 -40.67
N LEU A 29 31.07 -22.72 -40.91
CA LEU A 29 30.69 -22.26 -42.24
C LEU A 29 31.77 -21.36 -42.85
N ILE A 30 32.26 -20.37 -42.10
CA ILE A 30 33.33 -19.45 -42.56
C ILE A 30 34.60 -20.23 -42.86
N SER A 31 34.94 -21.22 -42.04
CA SER A 31 36.13 -22.06 -42.22
C SER A 31 36.05 -22.95 -43.47
N TRP A 32 34.84 -23.21 -44.00
CA TRP A 32 34.63 -24.04 -45.19
C TRP A 32 34.71 -23.24 -46.50
N ILE A 33 34.59 -21.91 -46.45
CA ILE A 33 34.65 -21.02 -47.64
C ILE A 33 35.97 -21.18 -48.43
N PRO A 34 37.16 -21.21 -47.80
CA PRO A 34 38.43 -21.40 -48.52
C PRO A 34 38.52 -22.75 -49.25
N LEU A 35 37.94 -23.82 -48.70
CA LEU A 35 37.94 -25.14 -49.34
C LEU A 35 37.10 -25.15 -50.62
N ILE A 36 35.98 -24.42 -50.63
CA ILE A 36 35.14 -24.26 -51.83
C ILE A 36 35.86 -23.42 -52.88
N LEU A 37 36.56 -22.36 -52.46
CA LEU A 37 37.31 -21.47 -53.36
C LEU A 37 38.56 -22.14 -53.94
N THR A 38 39.19 -23.09 -53.23
CA THR A 38 40.43 -23.75 -53.67
C THR A 38 40.21 -24.99 -54.54
N GLN A 39 39.03 -25.61 -54.51
CA GLN A 39 38.69 -26.74 -55.39
C GLN A 39 38.41 -26.34 -56.85
N TYR A 40 38.24 -25.05 -57.13
CA TYR A 40 38.17 -24.51 -58.49
C TYR A 40 39.55 -23.98 -58.90
N SER A 41 40.33 -24.76 -59.66
CA SER A 41 41.67 -24.35 -60.07
C SER A 41 41.62 -23.26 -61.15
N TRP A 42 41.94 -22.02 -60.80
CA TRP A 42 42.60 -21.11 -61.73
C TRP A 42 44.10 -21.21 -61.46
N GLY A 43 44.75 -21.99 -62.34
CA GLY A 43 46.02 -22.62 -62.06
C GLY A 43 47.18 -21.67 -61.76
N PHE A 44 48.08 -22.13 -60.89
CA PHE A 44 49.49 -21.78 -60.95
C PHE A 44 50.34 -22.87 -60.28
N SER A 45 51.49 -23.18 -60.90
CA SER A 45 52.43 -24.23 -60.49
C SER A 45 53.40 -23.75 -59.39
N ILE A 46 53.75 -24.63 -58.46
CA ILE A 46 54.67 -24.38 -57.34
C ILE A 46 56.12 -24.77 -57.73
N GLY A 47 57.09 -23.91 -57.40
CA GLY A 47 58.53 -24.20 -57.48
C GLY A 47 59.29 -23.63 -56.28
N ARG A 48 60.09 -24.49 -55.63
CA ARG A 48 61.11 -24.28 -54.56
C ARG A 48 60.73 -23.45 -53.30
N ILE A 49 60.74 -24.16 -52.16
CA ILE A 49 60.43 -23.67 -50.82
C ILE A 49 61.55 -22.78 -50.25
N ASP A 50 61.33 -21.47 -50.30
CA ASP A 50 62.10 -20.44 -49.58
C ASP A 50 61.51 -20.18 -48.18
N ALA A 51 62.27 -19.58 -47.26
CA ALA A 51 61.82 -19.24 -45.90
C ALA A 51 60.56 -18.34 -45.88
N ASN A 52 60.33 -17.56 -46.94
CA ASN A 52 59.11 -16.80 -47.14
C ASN A 52 57.89 -17.72 -47.36
N GLU A 53 58.03 -18.84 -48.07
CA GLU A 53 56.94 -19.80 -48.30
C GLU A 53 56.59 -20.59 -47.02
N ILE A 54 57.58 -20.84 -46.16
CA ILE A 54 57.34 -21.43 -44.83
C ILE A 54 56.62 -20.41 -43.92
N GLY A 55 57.04 -19.15 -43.97
CA GLY A 55 56.35 -18.04 -43.28
C GLY A 55 54.90 -17.90 -43.73
N ASP A 56 54.64 -17.99 -45.04
CA ASP A 56 53.29 -17.92 -45.63
C ASP A 56 52.45 -19.16 -45.29
N ALA A 57 53.04 -20.35 -45.25
CA ALA A 57 52.35 -21.57 -44.82
C ALA A 57 51.96 -21.53 -43.34
N ILE A 58 52.85 -21.05 -42.47
CA ILE A 58 52.60 -20.89 -41.03
C ILE A 58 51.56 -19.78 -40.79
N GLY A 59 51.70 -18.63 -41.46
CA GLY A 59 50.75 -17.52 -41.36
C GLY A 59 49.36 -17.88 -41.90
N GLY A 60 49.29 -18.58 -43.03
CA GLY A 60 48.05 -19.03 -43.66
C GLY A 60 47.31 -20.13 -42.89
N THR A 61 48.03 -20.96 -42.11
CA THR A 61 47.42 -22.02 -41.31
C THR A 61 47.14 -21.62 -39.86
N LEU A 62 48.06 -20.91 -39.20
CA LEU A 62 47.89 -20.45 -37.82
C LEU A 62 47.05 -19.19 -37.68
N GLY A 63 47.11 -18.28 -38.66
CA GLY A 63 46.34 -17.03 -38.64
C GLY A 63 44.83 -17.26 -38.44
N PRO A 64 44.18 -18.13 -39.24
CA PRO A 64 42.79 -18.51 -39.04
C PRO A 64 42.53 -19.17 -37.68
N MET A 65 43.41 -20.05 -37.20
CA MET A 65 43.25 -20.69 -35.89
C MET A 65 43.29 -19.67 -34.74
N VAL A 66 44.23 -18.73 -34.78
CA VAL A 66 44.34 -17.62 -33.81
C VAL A 66 43.12 -16.71 -33.91
N ALA A 67 42.62 -16.42 -35.11
CA ALA A 67 41.41 -15.63 -35.32
C ALA A 67 40.16 -16.34 -34.77
N LEU A 68 40.04 -17.66 -34.92
CA LEU A 68 38.96 -18.45 -34.34
C LEU A 68 38.99 -18.44 -32.82
N LEU A 69 40.18 -18.59 -32.22
CA LEU A 69 40.37 -18.48 -30.78
C LEU A 69 40.03 -17.08 -30.27
N ALA A 70 40.50 -16.03 -30.95
CA ALA A 70 40.20 -14.64 -30.61
C ALA A 70 38.69 -14.34 -30.70
N SER A 71 38.03 -14.84 -31.75
CA SER A 71 36.57 -14.72 -31.94
C SER A 71 35.80 -15.44 -30.84
N ALA A 72 36.20 -16.66 -30.47
CA ALA A 72 35.57 -17.43 -29.39
C ALA A 72 35.72 -16.75 -28.03
N LEU A 73 36.92 -16.24 -27.71
CA LEU A 73 37.16 -15.46 -26.50
C LEU A 73 36.35 -14.16 -26.47
N THR A 74 36.23 -13.48 -27.62
CA THR A 74 35.43 -12.27 -27.76
C THR A 74 33.94 -12.55 -27.55
N PHE A 75 33.41 -13.63 -28.14
CA PHE A 75 32.03 -14.06 -27.91
C PHE A 75 31.78 -14.36 -26.43
N LEU A 76 32.69 -15.09 -25.77
CA LEU A 76 32.58 -15.40 -24.35
C LEU A 76 32.58 -14.12 -23.50
N ALA A 77 33.48 -13.18 -23.79
CA ALA A 77 33.56 -11.91 -23.10
C ALA A 77 32.26 -11.10 -23.25
N PHE A 78 31.72 -11.00 -24.47
CA PHE A 78 30.44 -10.34 -24.72
C PHE A 78 29.27 -11.04 -24.05
N TRP A 79 29.27 -12.37 -23.97
CA TRP A 79 28.22 -13.12 -23.28
C TRP A 79 28.22 -12.84 -21.78
N VAL A 80 29.39 -12.89 -21.15
CA VAL A 80 29.56 -12.54 -19.73
C VAL A 80 29.11 -11.09 -19.51
N GLN A 81 29.50 -10.17 -20.40
CA GLN A 81 29.07 -8.77 -20.33
C GLN A 81 27.55 -8.61 -20.53
N TYR A 82 26.93 -9.36 -21.43
CA TYR A 82 25.49 -9.35 -21.66
C TYR A 82 24.72 -9.79 -20.41
N LYS A 83 25.13 -10.91 -19.78
CA LYS A 83 24.52 -11.38 -18.53
C LYS A 83 24.77 -10.40 -17.38
N ALA A 84 25.97 -9.81 -17.28
CA ALA A 84 26.26 -8.76 -16.30
C ALA A 84 25.36 -7.53 -16.48
N ASN A 85 25.14 -7.09 -17.73
CA ASN A 85 24.23 -5.99 -18.05
C ASN A 85 22.77 -6.31 -17.67
N GLN A 86 22.31 -7.56 -17.85
CA GLN A 86 20.96 -7.96 -17.43
C GLN A 86 20.82 -7.91 -15.90
N GLN A 87 21.82 -8.42 -15.16
CA GLN A 87 21.85 -8.30 -13.71
C GLN A 87 21.84 -6.83 -13.28
N GLN A 88 22.68 -6.00 -13.89
CA GLN A 88 22.74 -4.57 -13.60
C GLN A 88 21.40 -3.87 -13.85
N ARG A 89 20.66 -4.23 -14.91
CA ARG A 89 19.32 -3.68 -15.16
C ARG A 89 18.33 -4.06 -14.07
N TYR A 90 18.41 -5.28 -13.55
CA TYR A 90 17.59 -5.72 -12.43
C TYR A 90 17.95 -4.95 -11.15
N ASP A 91 19.24 -4.86 -10.82
CA ASP A 91 19.73 -4.13 -9.63
C ASP A 91 19.29 -2.65 -9.68
N ILE A 92 19.42 -1.98 -10.83
CA ILE A 92 18.94 -0.61 -11.05
C ILE A 92 17.42 -0.51 -10.86
N LYS A 93 16.65 -1.53 -11.27
CA LYS A 93 15.18 -1.55 -11.08
C LYS A 93 14.84 -1.62 -9.59
N VAL A 94 15.53 -2.47 -8.83
CA VAL A 94 15.38 -2.59 -7.37
C VAL A 94 15.76 -1.28 -6.68
N GLU A 95 16.92 -0.72 -7.00
CA GLU A 95 17.39 0.55 -6.40
C GLU A 95 16.43 1.72 -6.69
N ARG A 96 15.91 1.83 -7.93
CA ARG A 96 14.90 2.84 -8.29
C ARG A 96 13.61 2.67 -7.49
N PHE A 97 13.19 1.43 -7.28
CA PHE A 97 12.03 1.13 -6.45
C PHE A 97 12.26 1.55 -5.00
N GLU A 98 13.39 1.14 -4.41
CA GLU A 98 13.77 1.45 -3.03
C GLU A 98 13.82 2.96 -2.81
N ASN A 99 14.51 3.69 -3.68
CA ASN A 99 14.59 5.15 -3.61
C ASN A 99 13.20 5.81 -3.69
N LYS A 100 12.35 5.35 -4.60
CA LYS A 100 10.98 5.87 -4.71
C LYS A 100 10.13 5.52 -3.48
N PHE A 101 10.28 4.31 -2.93
CA PHE A 101 9.61 3.90 -1.70
C PHE A 101 10.01 4.81 -0.52
N TYR A 102 11.31 4.99 -0.29
CA TYR A 102 11.79 5.81 0.82
C TYR A 102 11.39 7.28 0.67
N GLU A 103 11.32 7.80 -0.56
CA GLU A 103 10.80 9.15 -0.80
C GLU A 103 9.31 9.25 -0.48
N MET A 104 8.48 8.27 -0.87
CA MET A 104 7.06 8.27 -0.47
C MET A 104 6.87 8.10 1.03
N LEU A 105 7.72 7.30 1.69
CA LEU A 105 7.72 7.13 3.14
C LEU A 105 8.06 8.46 3.84
N ARG A 106 9.04 9.19 3.30
CA ARG A 106 9.41 10.52 3.79
C ARG A 106 8.26 11.51 3.61
N LEU A 107 7.68 11.60 2.41
CA LEU A 107 6.53 12.47 2.13
C LEU A 107 5.33 12.14 3.04
N HIS A 108 5.12 10.87 3.35
CA HIS A 108 4.10 10.45 4.31
C HIS A 108 4.40 10.97 5.72
N ASN A 109 5.63 10.80 6.21
CA ASN A 109 6.04 11.32 7.52
C ASN A 109 5.96 12.86 7.59
N ASP A 110 6.28 13.56 6.49
CA ASP A 110 6.12 15.01 6.38
C ASP A 110 4.63 15.39 6.45
N THR A 111 3.77 14.68 5.71
CA THR A 111 2.30 14.86 5.78
C THR A 111 1.78 14.66 7.21
N VAL A 112 2.24 13.60 7.90
CA VAL A 112 1.87 13.34 9.30
C VAL A 112 2.31 14.49 10.21
N SER A 113 3.53 15.00 10.02
CA SER A 113 4.09 16.10 10.81
C SER A 113 3.35 17.42 10.58
N GLU A 114 2.85 17.64 9.37
CA GLU A 114 2.03 18.80 8.99
C GLU A 114 0.59 18.73 9.52
N ILE A 115 0.10 17.55 9.92
CA ILE A 115 -1.21 17.45 10.57
C ILE A 115 -1.15 18.19 11.90
N GLU A 116 -1.85 19.32 11.93
CA GLU A 116 -1.93 20.19 13.08
C GLU A 116 -3.38 20.57 13.39
N ILE A 117 -3.74 20.57 14.67
CA ILE A 117 -5.03 21.03 15.18
C ILE A 117 -4.80 22.30 15.98
N ALA A 118 -5.21 23.42 15.38
CA ALA A 118 -5.29 24.74 16.00
C ALA A 118 -4.00 25.22 16.70
N GLY A 119 -2.80 24.92 16.18
CA GLY A 119 -1.53 25.36 16.78
C GLY A 119 -1.11 24.61 18.04
N ARG A 120 -1.85 23.57 18.45
CA ARG A 120 -1.68 22.95 19.78
C ARG A 120 -1.27 21.49 19.72
N HIS A 121 -1.86 20.74 18.81
CA HIS A 121 -1.60 19.31 18.66
C HIS A 121 -1.11 19.05 17.25
N SER A 122 0.12 18.53 17.13
CA SER A 122 0.74 18.26 15.85
C SER A 122 1.24 16.81 15.77
N GLY A 123 1.48 16.35 14.55
CA GLY A 123 2.04 15.03 14.30
C GLY A 123 1.13 13.90 14.78
N ARG A 124 1.75 12.81 15.25
CA ARG A 124 1.04 11.63 15.77
C ARG A 124 0.10 11.92 16.93
N LYS A 125 0.38 12.95 17.74
CA LYS A 125 -0.49 13.32 18.88
C LYS A 125 -1.82 13.89 18.40
N ALA A 126 -1.85 14.57 17.25
CA ALA A 126 -3.08 15.09 16.66
C ALA A 126 -4.10 13.98 16.40
N PHE A 127 -3.64 12.79 15.97
CA PHE A 127 -4.53 11.64 15.70
C PHE A 127 -5.28 11.14 16.94
N ILE A 128 -4.75 11.34 18.15
CA ILE A 128 -5.45 11.01 19.39
C ILE A 128 -6.70 11.89 19.53
N TYR A 129 -6.52 13.21 19.39
CA TYR A 129 -7.63 14.16 19.48
C TYR A 129 -8.63 14.02 18.33
N LEU A 130 -8.14 13.73 17.11
CA LEU A 130 -9.01 13.40 15.97
C LEU A 130 -9.87 12.17 16.28
N PHE A 131 -9.28 11.14 16.88
CA PHE A 131 -10.02 9.94 17.26
C PHE A 131 -11.04 10.22 18.37
N ASP A 132 -10.66 10.95 19.42
CA ASP A 132 -11.57 11.31 20.52
C ASP A 132 -12.76 12.14 20.04
N GLU A 133 -12.51 13.09 19.14
CA GLU A 133 -13.57 13.88 18.50
C GLU A 133 -14.49 13.00 17.65
N PHE A 134 -13.93 12.09 16.83
CA PHE A 134 -14.71 11.16 16.04
C PHE A 134 -15.57 10.24 16.92
N ARG A 135 -14.99 9.69 17.99
CA ARG A 135 -15.67 8.85 18.98
C ARG A 135 -16.82 9.59 19.66
N PHE A 136 -16.62 10.86 20.02
CA PHE A 136 -17.66 11.72 20.58
C PHE A 136 -18.82 11.91 19.59
N VAL A 137 -18.51 12.20 18.32
CA VAL A 137 -19.53 12.34 17.25
C VAL A 137 -20.31 11.03 17.08
N TYR A 138 -19.63 9.88 17.03
CA TYR A 138 -20.28 8.58 16.89
C TYR A 138 -21.26 8.29 18.04
N ARG A 139 -20.85 8.51 19.29
CA ARG A 139 -21.71 8.27 20.46
C ARG A 139 -22.97 9.14 20.43
N ILE A 140 -22.86 10.40 19.99
CA ILE A 140 -24.03 11.27 19.81
C ILE A 140 -24.95 10.73 18.70
N VAL A 141 -24.38 10.31 17.57
CA VAL A 141 -25.12 9.74 16.45
C VAL A 141 -25.88 8.48 16.88
N GLU A 142 -25.23 7.56 17.57
CA GLU A 142 -25.80 6.31 18.07
C GLU A 142 -26.95 6.59 19.05
N HIS A 143 -26.74 7.46 20.03
CA HIS A 143 -27.78 7.84 20.99
C HIS A 143 -28.98 8.54 20.33
N GLU A 144 -28.74 9.41 19.35
CA GLU A 144 -29.82 10.07 18.61
C GLU A 144 -30.56 9.12 17.67
N TYR A 145 -29.89 8.09 17.15
CA TYR A 145 -30.50 7.01 16.37
C TYR A 145 -31.46 6.17 17.24
N ASP A 146 -31.03 5.77 18.44
CA ASP A 146 -31.87 5.03 19.38
C ASP A 146 -33.10 5.83 19.82
N LYS A 147 -32.91 7.12 20.11
CA LYS A 147 -34.02 8.06 20.37
C LYS A 147 -34.95 8.23 19.18
N TRP A 148 -34.42 8.23 17.96
CA TRP A 148 -35.22 8.38 16.75
C TRP A 148 -36.15 7.18 16.56
N ASN A 149 -35.61 5.96 16.73
CA ASN A 149 -36.34 4.73 16.52
C ASN A 149 -37.28 4.36 17.68
N SER A 150 -37.01 4.81 18.91
CA SER A 150 -37.89 4.58 20.07
C SER A 150 -39.12 5.49 20.11
N ARG A 151 -39.13 6.64 19.41
CA ARG A 151 -40.23 7.63 19.41
C ARG A 151 -41.43 7.29 18.51
N SER A 152 -41.58 6.03 18.12
CA SER A 152 -42.47 5.60 17.03
C SER A 152 -43.99 5.66 17.28
N GLU A 153 -44.48 6.32 18.33
CA GLU A 153 -45.93 6.47 18.54
C GLU A 153 -46.48 7.89 18.24
N VAL A 154 -45.65 8.94 18.15
CA VAL A 154 -46.18 10.33 18.14
C VAL A 154 -46.03 11.06 16.79
N HIS A 155 -45.21 10.58 15.84
CA HIS A 155 -45.07 11.21 14.52
C HIS A 155 -45.18 10.18 13.38
N ALA A 156 -46.42 9.90 12.97
CA ALA A 156 -46.80 8.97 11.89
C ALA A 156 -46.25 9.30 10.47
N GLN A 157 -45.38 10.30 10.32
CA GLN A 157 -44.85 10.76 9.03
C GLN A 157 -43.33 10.57 8.88
N VAL A 158 -42.64 10.05 9.89
CA VAL A 158 -41.17 9.90 9.87
C VAL A 158 -40.80 8.43 9.88
N ALA A 159 -40.15 7.95 8.82
CA ALA A 159 -39.74 6.56 8.70
C ALA A 159 -38.71 6.16 9.77
N ARG A 160 -38.84 4.94 10.29
CA ARG A 160 -37.81 4.30 11.13
C ARG A 160 -36.53 4.11 10.30
N LEU A 161 -35.39 4.27 10.95
CA LEU A 161 -34.09 4.08 10.31
C LEU A 161 -33.59 2.67 10.55
N SER A 162 -33.33 1.93 9.48
CA SER A 162 -32.70 0.61 9.52
C SER A 162 -31.20 0.73 9.25
N TYR A 163 -30.48 1.40 10.16
CA TYR A 163 -29.02 1.50 10.10
C TYR A 163 -28.40 0.39 10.95
N ASP A 164 -27.46 -0.35 10.36
CA ASP A 164 -26.55 -1.19 11.13
C ASP A 164 -25.45 -0.33 11.76
N LYS A 165 -24.65 -0.95 12.65
CA LYS A 165 -23.53 -0.26 13.30
C LYS A 165 -22.52 0.32 12.32
N GLU A 166 -22.34 -0.34 11.17
CA GLU A 166 -21.45 0.12 10.11
C GLU A 166 -21.93 1.43 9.48
N LYS A 167 -23.21 1.50 9.08
CA LYS A 167 -23.82 2.72 8.54
C LYS A 167 -23.82 3.86 9.56
N LEU A 168 -24.01 3.56 10.85
CA LEU A 168 -23.89 4.57 11.90
C LEU A 168 -22.46 5.12 12.01
N ALA A 169 -21.46 4.25 11.95
CA ALA A 169 -20.06 4.64 11.97
C ALA A 169 -19.68 5.44 10.71
N GLU A 170 -20.12 5.01 9.53
CA GLU A 170 -19.96 5.75 8.27
C GLU A 170 -20.60 7.15 8.37
N PHE A 171 -21.83 7.24 8.87
CA PHE A 171 -22.55 8.49 9.03
C PHE A 171 -21.84 9.46 9.99
N ALA A 172 -21.40 8.96 11.14
CA ALA A 172 -20.62 9.72 12.10
C ALA A 172 -19.29 10.18 11.50
N TYR A 173 -18.63 9.30 10.74
CA TYR A 173 -17.36 9.60 10.11
C TYR A 173 -17.51 10.71 9.06
N LYS A 174 -18.60 10.71 8.27
CA LYS A 174 -18.91 11.80 7.34
C LYS A 174 -19.05 13.14 8.06
N MET A 175 -19.77 13.19 9.18
CA MET A 175 -19.91 14.42 9.98
C MET A 175 -18.58 14.90 10.55
N PHE A 176 -17.76 13.99 11.06
CA PHE A 176 -16.41 14.28 11.57
C PHE A 176 -15.48 14.77 10.44
N PHE A 177 -15.51 14.12 9.29
CA PHE A 177 -14.60 14.36 8.18
C PHE A 177 -14.93 15.66 7.45
N PHE A 178 -16.20 15.92 7.13
CA PHE A 178 -16.62 17.14 6.44
C PHE A 178 -16.87 18.31 7.40
N GLY A 179 -17.22 18.06 8.65
CA GLY A 179 -17.61 19.07 9.64
C GLY A 179 -19.09 19.48 9.53
N VAL A 180 -19.51 20.41 10.38
CA VAL A 180 -20.91 20.89 10.49
C VAL A 180 -21.14 22.29 9.89
N GLY A 181 -20.15 22.78 9.13
CA GLY A 181 -20.21 24.05 8.41
C GLY A 181 -21.21 24.04 7.24
N GLU A 182 -21.52 25.21 6.71
CA GLU A 182 -22.48 25.35 5.60
C GLU A 182 -21.95 24.77 4.28
N GLN A 183 -20.63 24.89 4.03
CA GLN A 183 -20.01 24.25 2.86
C GLN A 183 -19.90 22.73 3.01
N SER A 184 -19.76 22.24 4.25
CA SER A 184 -19.74 20.82 4.61
C SER A 184 -21.07 20.12 4.33
N ASP A 185 -22.18 20.85 4.52
CA ASP A 185 -23.53 20.33 4.26
C ASP A 185 -23.69 19.97 2.77
N LYS A 186 -23.18 20.80 1.85
CA LYS A 186 -23.22 20.49 0.40
C LYS A 186 -22.43 19.21 0.09
N ALA A 187 -21.18 19.11 0.57
CA ALA A 187 -20.33 17.95 0.32
C ALA A 187 -20.96 16.65 0.87
N THR A 188 -21.51 16.70 2.08
CA THR A 188 -22.12 15.53 2.72
C THR A 188 -23.44 15.12 2.04
N MET A 189 -24.27 16.08 1.62
CA MET A 189 -25.55 15.80 0.95
C MET A 189 -25.39 15.25 -0.47
N HIS A 190 -24.27 15.54 -1.16
CA HIS A 190 -23.96 14.91 -2.45
C HIS A 190 -23.45 13.46 -2.32
N THR A 191 -23.11 13.04 -1.10
CA THR A 191 -22.73 11.66 -0.83
C THR A 191 -23.99 10.82 -0.74
N HIS A 192 -24.18 9.88 -1.68
CA HIS A 192 -25.35 8.99 -1.72
C HIS A 192 -25.55 8.27 -0.35
N ASN A 193 -26.81 7.97 0.00
CA ASN A 193 -27.24 7.17 1.18
C ASN A 193 -27.33 7.87 2.55
N VAL A 194 -27.31 9.20 2.65
CA VAL A 194 -27.55 9.89 3.93
C VAL A 194 -29.04 10.19 4.14
N HIS A 195 -29.64 9.76 5.26
CA HIS A 195 -31.01 10.14 5.59
C HIS A 195 -31.08 11.61 6.03
N THR A 196 -31.48 12.48 5.12
CA THR A 196 -31.43 13.95 5.27
C THR A 196 -32.06 14.48 6.55
N PRO A 197 -33.29 14.08 6.96
CA PRO A 197 -33.88 14.60 8.21
C PRO A 197 -33.05 14.26 9.45
N PHE A 198 -32.47 13.07 9.50
CA PHE A 198 -31.64 12.63 10.62
C PHE A 198 -30.30 13.36 10.62
N TYR A 199 -29.69 13.52 9.45
CA TYR A 199 -28.49 14.35 9.27
C TYR A 199 -28.69 15.77 9.78
N ILE A 200 -29.73 16.46 9.33
CA ILE A 200 -30.00 17.85 9.76
C ILE A 200 -30.17 17.93 11.28
N LYS A 201 -30.90 16.98 11.88
CA LYS A 201 -31.10 16.92 13.34
C LYS A 201 -29.79 16.78 14.08
N THR A 202 -28.98 15.77 13.75
CA THR A 202 -27.72 15.49 14.45
C THR A 202 -26.68 16.59 14.20
N ARG A 203 -26.62 17.12 12.98
CA ARG A 203 -25.78 18.27 12.63
C ARG A 203 -26.13 19.51 13.46
N ASN A 204 -27.41 19.79 13.68
CA ASN A 204 -27.83 20.93 14.50
C ASN A 204 -27.46 20.76 15.98
N ILE A 205 -27.43 19.53 16.49
CA ILE A 205 -26.93 19.22 17.83
C ILE A 205 -25.44 19.53 17.91
N LEU A 206 -24.64 18.99 16.99
CA LEU A 206 -23.19 19.24 16.94
C LEU A 206 -22.86 20.73 16.79
N LYS A 207 -23.61 21.47 15.95
CA LYS A 207 -23.43 22.92 15.79
C LYS A 207 -23.78 23.70 17.06
N ARG A 208 -24.73 23.23 17.87
CA ARG A 208 -25.03 23.82 19.18
C ARG A 208 -23.86 23.62 20.14
N LEU A 209 -23.32 22.40 20.22
CA LEU A 209 -22.15 22.09 21.04
C LEU A 209 -20.91 22.88 20.58
N GLN A 210 -20.71 23.06 19.27
CA GLN A 210 -19.66 23.91 18.72
C GLN A 210 -19.80 25.37 19.19
N ASN A 211 -21.03 25.91 19.20
CA ASN A 211 -21.28 27.27 19.67
C ASN A 211 -21.13 27.41 21.19
N GLU A 212 -21.50 26.38 21.96
CA GLU A 212 -21.25 26.31 23.40
C GLU A 212 -19.75 26.32 23.70
N TYR A 213 -18.96 25.51 22.98
CA TYR A 213 -17.50 25.54 23.04
C TYR A 213 -16.97 26.96 22.78
N ARG A 214 -17.39 27.60 21.69
CA ARG A 214 -16.93 28.96 21.32
C ARG A 214 -17.22 30.01 22.39
N ARG A 215 -18.29 29.86 23.17
CA ARG A 215 -18.63 30.77 24.28
C ARG A 215 -17.77 30.53 25.51
N GLN A 216 -17.36 29.29 25.76
CA GLN A 216 -16.57 28.89 26.92
C GLN A 216 -15.06 28.94 26.67
N SER A 217 -14.64 28.86 25.41
CA SER A 217 -13.25 28.78 24.98
C SER A 217 -12.51 30.10 25.20
N GLY A 218 -11.88 30.25 26.37
CA GLY A 218 -10.89 31.28 26.65
C GLY A 218 -9.47 30.81 26.32
N ASN A 219 -8.71 31.65 25.60
CA ASN A 219 -7.25 31.60 25.35
C ASN A 219 -6.54 30.22 25.32
N GLY A 220 -7.16 29.19 24.72
CA GLY A 220 -6.57 27.86 24.53
C GLY A 220 -6.65 26.90 25.71
N SER A 221 -7.45 27.20 26.74
CA SER A 221 -7.76 26.28 27.82
C SER A 221 -8.59 25.08 27.34
N TYR A 222 -8.45 23.95 28.03
CA TYR A 222 -9.34 22.81 27.82
C TYR A 222 -10.75 23.16 28.28
N VAL A 223 -11.73 22.81 27.46
CA VAL A 223 -13.16 22.93 27.71
C VAL A 223 -13.74 21.53 27.66
N LYS A 224 -14.47 21.17 28.73
CA LYS A 224 -15.21 19.92 28.80
C LYS A 224 -16.58 20.10 28.15
N LEU A 225 -16.75 19.55 26.96
CA LEU A 225 -18.06 19.47 26.31
C LEU A 225 -18.83 18.30 26.88
N ILE A 226 -20.12 18.52 27.15
CA ILE A 226 -21.01 17.50 27.69
C ILE A 226 -22.28 17.50 26.85
N TYR A 227 -22.57 16.36 26.22
CA TYR A 227 -23.86 16.11 25.60
C TYR A 227 -24.77 15.40 26.61
N SER A 228 -25.96 15.96 26.83
CA SER A 228 -26.93 15.50 27.82
C SER A 228 -27.60 14.18 27.40
N SER A 229 -26.94 13.07 27.72
CA SER A 229 -27.43 11.69 27.64
C SER A 229 -27.30 10.97 28.98
N TYR A 230 -27.83 9.76 29.06
CA TYR A 230 -27.57 8.85 30.17
C TYR A 230 -27.00 7.54 29.62
N PRO A 231 -25.72 7.22 29.89
CA PRO A 231 -24.72 8.05 30.59
C PRO A 231 -24.35 9.34 29.82
N PRO A 232 -23.82 10.38 30.48
CA PRO A 232 -23.38 11.59 29.78
C PRO A 232 -22.22 11.26 28.84
N ILE A 233 -22.25 11.86 27.66
CA ILE A 233 -21.16 11.76 26.69
C ILE A 233 -20.35 13.06 26.79
N ASP A 234 -19.06 12.95 27.08
CA ASP A 234 -18.17 14.09 27.26
C ASP A 234 -16.92 14.05 26.38
N LEU A 235 -16.34 15.22 26.14
CA LEU A 235 -15.12 15.41 25.35
C LEU A 235 -14.33 16.60 25.90
N ASP A 236 -13.08 16.35 26.28
CA ASP A 236 -12.15 17.38 26.75
C ASP A 236 -11.26 17.86 25.61
N ILE A 237 -11.46 19.10 25.15
CA ILE A 237 -10.77 19.66 23.99
C ILE A 237 -10.36 21.11 24.21
N ASN A 238 -9.33 21.55 23.51
CA ASN A 238 -8.83 22.93 23.54
C ASN A 238 -8.76 23.54 22.12
N TYR A 239 -9.56 23.03 21.20
CA TYR A 239 -9.70 23.53 19.83
C TYR A 239 -11.17 23.52 19.43
N VAL A 240 -11.53 24.26 18.36
CA VAL A 240 -12.91 24.30 17.87
C VAL A 240 -13.27 22.95 17.26
N PRO A 241 -14.22 22.19 17.84
CA PRO A 241 -14.59 20.87 17.32
C PRO A 241 -15.52 20.99 16.12
N PHE A 242 -15.68 19.90 15.38
CA PHE A 242 -16.63 19.69 14.29
C PHE A 242 -16.44 20.65 13.10
N ASP A 243 -15.24 21.23 12.96
CA ASP A 243 -14.90 22.11 11.83
C ASP A 243 -14.63 21.34 10.53
N GLY A 244 -14.40 20.02 10.66
CA GLY A 244 -14.09 19.13 9.55
C GLY A 244 -12.58 18.96 9.36
N HIS A 245 -12.20 17.76 8.92
CA HIS A 245 -10.80 17.34 8.80
C HIS A 245 -10.44 16.84 7.39
N VAL A 246 -11.32 17.04 6.40
CA VAL A 246 -11.11 16.71 4.97
C VAL A 246 -9.76 17.14 4.43
N SER A 247 -9.34 18.37 4.71
CA SER A 247 -8.08 18.91 4.17
C SER A 247 -6.88 18.14 4.74
N LYS A 248 -6.88 17.85 6.03
CA LYS A 248 -5.76 17.16 6.71
C LYS A 248 -5.76 15.66 6.37
N LEU A 249 -6.86 14.99 6.68
CA LEU A 249 -6.98 13.54 6.56
C LEU A 249 -7.11 13.06 5.11
N GLY A 250 -7.70 13.86 4.21
CA GLY A 250 -7.84 13.50 2.81
C GLY A 250 -6.50 13.38 2.07
N HIS A 251 -5.53 14.26 2.35
CA HIS A 251 -4.18 14.13 1.81
C HIS A 251 -3.45 12.94 2.42
N TYR A 252 -3.52 12.78 3.74
CA TYR A 252 -2.92 11.67 4.48
C TYR A 252 -3.35 10.29 3.92
N TYR A 253 -4.66 10.02 3.82
CA TYR A 253 -5.13 8.71 3.33
C TYR A 253 -4.75 8.47 1.87
N ARG A 254 -4.76 9.51 1.03
CA ARG A 254 -4.40 9.38 -0.38
C ARG A 254 -2.93 9.01 -0.57
N HIS A 255 -2.02 9.67 0.17
CA HIS A 255 -0.60 9.35 0.11
C HIS A 255 -0.31 7.96 0.68
N LEU A 256 -0.97 7.58 1.78
CA LEU A 256 -0.82 6.24 2.35
C LEU A 256 -1.31 5.16 1.37
N TYR A 257 -2.49 5.34 0.78
CA TYR A 257 -3.04 4.43 -0.23
C TYR A 257 -2.13 4.32 -1.46
N GLN A 258 -1.61 5.43 -1.99
CA GLN A 258 -0.68 5.43 -3.11
C GLN A 258 0.61 4.65 -2.80
N THR A 259 1.14 4.80 -1.59
CA THR A 259 2.35 4.10 -1.15
C THR A 259 2.11 2.59 -1.04
N VAL A 260 1.00 2.19 -0.40
CA VAL A 260 0.61 0.78 -0.29
C VAL A 260 0.41 0.15 -1.67
N ARG A 261 -0.30 0.85 -2.56
CA ARG A 261 -0.56 0.40 -3.93
C ARG A 261 0.74 0.28 -4.74
N PHE A 262 1.66 1.23 -4.60
CA PHE A 262 2.96 1.18 -5.27
C PHE A 262 3.76 -0.07 -4.88
N ILE A 263 3.77 -0.45 -3.60
CA ILE A 263 4.44 -1.65 -3.12
C ILE A 263 3.75 -2.90 -3.67
N ASN A 264 2.41 -2.97 -3.57
CA ASN A 264 1.63 -4.14 -3.99
C ASN A 264 1.65 -4.40 -5.51
N GLN A 265 1.93 -3.39 -6.33
CA GLN A 265 2.04 -3.54 -7.78
C GLN A 265 3.36 -4.16 -8.27
N GLN A 266 4.35 -4.37 -7.40
CA GLN A 266 5.64 -4.93 -7.80
C GLN A 266 5.69 -6.45 -7.57
N GLU A 267 5.17 -7.22 -8.53
CA GLU A 267 5.20 -8.69 -8.47
C GLU A 267 6.63 -9.27 -8.58
N ASP A 268 7.54 -8.55 -9.23
CA ASP A 268 8.92 -9.00 -9.49
C ASP A 268 9.89 -8.85 -8.30
N LEU A 269 9.45 -8.21 -7.22
CA LEU A 269 10.27 -7.93 -6.05
C LEU A 269 9.96 -8.93 -4.95
N GLU A 270 10.94 -9.76 -4.59
CA GLU A 270 10.77 -10.81 -3.58
C GLU A 270 10.53 -10.26 -2.15
N ASP A 271 10.88 -9.00 -1.88
CA ASP A 271 10.86 -8.42 -0.52
C ASP A 271 9.76 -7.35 -0.28
N THR A 272 8.69 -7.32 -1.11
CA THR A 272 7.57 -6.36 -0.95
C THR A 272 6.95 -6.35 0.44
N TYR A 273 6.89 -7.52 1.10
CA TYR A 273 6.40 -7.65 2.47
C TYR A 273 7.25 -6.87 3.49
N SER A 274 8.57 -6.84 3.34
CA SER A 274 9.47 -6.09 4.22
C SER A 274 9.27 -4.57 4.09
N PHE A 275 9.08 -4.07 2.86
CA PHE A 275 8.72 -2.66 2.63
C PHE A 275 7.37 -2.32 3.26
N MET A 276 6.38 -3.20 3.12
CA MET A 276 5.07 -2.99 3.75
C MET A 276 5.16 -2.96 5.29
N LYS A 277 5.96 -3.87 5.86
CA LYS A 277 6.24 -3.88 7.30
C LYS A 277 6.94 -2.59 7.75
N THR A 278 7.87 -2.06 6.94
CA THR A 278 8.57 -0.81 7.20
C THR A 278 7.62 0.38 7.19
N LEU A 279 6.72 0.45 6.20
CA LEU A 279 5.66 1.46 6.14
C LEU A 279 4.73 1.38 7.35
N ARG A 280 4.23 0.18 7.66
CA ARG A 280 3.34 -0.03 8.82
C ARG A 280 3.97 0.39 10.14
N ALA A 281 5.27 0.16 10.31
CA ALA A 281 5.99 0.56 11.52
C ALA A 281 6.04 2.08 11.74
N GLN A 282 5.75 2.90 10.70
CA GLN A 282 5.65 4.36 10.84
C GLN A 282 4.29 4.81 11.40
N LEU A 283 3.24 3.99 11.26
CA LEU A 283 1.87 4.31 11.64
C LEU A 283 1.63 4.06 13.11
N SER A 284 1.18 5.08 13.84
CA SER A 284 0.71 4.92 15.22
C SER A 284 -0.59 4.11 15.30
N ASN A 285 -0.91 3.60 16.50
CA ASN A 285 -2.15 2.86 16.74
C ASN A 285 -3.39 3.70 16.39
N HIS A 286 -3.38 5.01 16.66
CA HIS A 286 -4.50 5.91 16.34
C HIS A 286 -4.60 6.20 14.83
N GLU A 287 -3.48 6.27 14.13
CA GLU A 287 -3.45 6.35 12.66
C GLU A 287 -4.07 5.12 12.01
N GLN A 288 -3.71 3.92 12.49
CA GLN A 288 -4.28 2.65 11.99
C GLN A 288 -5.78 2.55 12.32
N LEU A 289 -6.19 3.02 13.50
CA LEU A 289 -7.59 3.03 13.92
C LEU A 289 -8.44 3.99 13.07
N LEU A 290 -7.96 5.22 12.84
CA LEU A 290 -8.64 6.18 11.98
C LEU A 290 -8.67 5.73 10.51
N LEU A 291 -7.60 5.08 10.02
CA LEU A 291 -7.57 4.45 8.71
C LEU A 291 -8.64 3.34 8.58
N TYR A 292 -8.76 2.48 9.59
CA TYR A 292 -9.80 1.47 9.64
C TYR A 292 -11.19 2.09 9.56
N TYR A 293 -11.49 3.13 10.35
CA TYR A 293 -12.79 3.78 10.31
C TYR A 293 -13.05 4.58 9.03
N ASN A 294 -12.02 5.13 8.41
CA ASN A 294 -12.13 5.75 7.09
C ASN A 294 -12.66 4.76 6.05
N SER A 295 -12.35 3.46 6.20
CA SER A 295 -12.78 2.43 5.26
C SER A 295 -14.30 2.21 5.20
N PHE A 296 -15.03 2.59 6.25
CA PHE A 296 -16.49 2.53 6.25
C PHE A 296 -17.10 3.58 5.30
N PHE A 297 -16.38 4.68 5.09
CA PHE A 297 -16.75 5.71 4.12
C PHE A 297 -16.14 5.46 2.74
N VAL A 298 -14.89 5.00 2.68
CA VAL A 298 -14.16 4.72 1.44
C VAL A 298 -13.77 3.25 1.40
N ASP A 299 -14.55 2.46 0.67
CA ASP A 299 -14.42 1.00 0.64
C ASP A 299 -13.19 0.48 -0.13
N LEU A 300 -12.38 1.38 -0.72
CA LEU A 300 -11.21 1.03 -1.56
C LEU A 300 -10.26 0.04 -0.88
N TRP A 301 -10.06 0.19 0.43
CA TRP A 301 -9.17 -0.66 1.22
C TRP A 301 -9.64 -2.12 1.29
N TRP A 302 -10.96 -2.34 1.25
CA TRP A 302 -11.57 -3.67 1.23
C TRP A 302 -11.72 -4.20 -0.20
N THR A 303 -12.16 -3.36 -1.14
CA THR A 303 -12.34 -3.79 -2.55
C THR A 303 -11.03 -4.22 -3.21
N GLU A 304 -9.92 -3.56 -2.87
CA GLU A 304 -8.58 -3.95 -3.33
C GLU A 304 -7.88 -4.90 -2.34
N LYS A 305 -8.58 -5.36 -1.30
CA LYS A 305 -8.08 -6.34 -0.32
C LYS A 305 -6.80 -5.88 0.39
N LEU A 306 -6.56 -4.56 0.42
CA LEU A 306 -5.32 -3.99 0.90
C LEU A 306 -5.16 -4.30 2.39
N PHE A 307 -6.21 -4.25 3.20
CA PHE A 307 -6.09 -4.62 4.62
C PHE A 307 -5.64 -6.06 4.86
N LEU A 308 -6.04 -6.99 3.98
CA LEU A 308 -5.67 -8.41 4.07
C LEU A 308 -4.25 -8.65 3.55
N ILE A 309 -3.93 -8.11 2.37
CA ILE A 309 -2.64 -8.33 1.70
C ILE A 309 -1.51 -7.56 2.39
N SER A 310 -1.72 -6.27 2.61
CA SER A 310 -0.69 -5.39 3.17
C SER A 310 -0.57 -5.50 4.69
N ARG A 311 -1.65 -5.96 5.35
CA ARG A 311 -1.76 -6.00 6.81
C ARG A 311 -1.46 -4.64 7.45
N ILE A 312 -1.75 -3.53 6.75
CA ILE A 312 -1.34 -2.17 7.14
C ILE A 312 -1.94 -1.71 8.48
N VAL A 313 -3.07 -2.29 8.88
CA VAL A 313 -3.75 -2.01 10.15
C VAL A 313 -3.56 -3.11 11.22
N LYS A 314 -2.43 -3.84 11.15
CA LYS A 314 -2.17 -4.97 12.05
C LYS A 314 -2.13 -4.62 13.53
N ASN A 315 -1.80 -3.39 13.90
CA ASN A 315 -1.69 -2.93 15.28
C ASN A 315 -2.91 -2.11 15.75
N ILE A 316 -4.09 -2.26 15.13
CA ILE A 316 -5.32 -1.63 15.63
C ILE A 316 -5.53 -2.02 17.10
N PRO A 317 -5.67 -1.04 18.01
CA PRO A 317 -5.96 -1.29 19.41
C PRO A 317 -7.42 -1.70 19.59
N LEU A 318 -7.70 -3.01 19.65
CA LEU A 318 -9.07 -3.55 19.76
C LEU A 318 -9.82 -3.06 21.01
N TYR A 319 -9.10 -2.73 22.08
CA TYR A 319 -9.68 -2.16 23.31
C TYR A 319 -10.21 -0.72 23.12
N LEU A 320 -9.77 0.00 22.07
CA LEU A 320 -10.28 1.32 21.69
C LEU A 320 -11.27 1.26 20.53
N SER A 321 -11.52 0.09 19.95
CA SER A 321 -12.41 -0.01 18.79
C SER A 321 -13.88 -0.13 19.19
N ASP A 322 -14.40 0.89 19.88
CA ASP A 322 -15.79 0.94 20.36
C ASP A 322 -16.77 1.64 19.39
N ILE A 323 -16.33 1.89 18.15
CA ILE A 323 -17.13 2.57 17.13
C ILE A 323 -17.54 1.55 16.07
N GLY A 324 -18.84 1.44 15.80
CA GLY A 324 -19.35 0.58 14.72
C GLY A 324 -19.26 -0.92 15.03
N PRO A 325 -19.16 -1.79 14.00
CA PRO A 325 -19.03 -3.23 14.19
C PRO A 325 -17.65 -3.58 14.74
N ASP A 326 -17.59 -4.67 15.50
CA ASP A 326 -16.32 -5.23 15.99
C ASP A 326 -15.35 -5.47 14.82
N PRO A 327 -14.14 -4.89 14.85
CA PRO A 327 -13.13 -5.14 13.82
C PRO A 327 -12.85 -6.62 13.60
N VAL A 328 -12.79 -7.44 14.66
CA VAL A 328 -12.49 -8.87 14.54
C VAL A 328 -13.53 -9.56 13.66
N GLU A 329 -14.83 -9.34 13.95
CA GLU A 329 -15.93 -9.85 13.15
C GLU A 329 -15.90 -9.36 11.70
N ARG A 330 -15.53 -8.10 11.47
CA ARG A 330 -15.40 -7.56 10.12
C ARG A 330 -14.29 -8.25 9.33
N PHE A 331 -13.11 -8.42 9.93
CA PHE A 331 -12.01 -9.14 9.32
C PHE A 331 -12.35 -10.61 9.09
N ARG A 332 -13.00 -11.27 10.05
CA ARG A 332 -13.51 -12.64 9.95
C ARG A 332 -14.43 -12.80 8.74
N LYS A 333 -15.38 -11.88 8.57
CA LYS A 333 -16.28 -11.84 7.41
C LYS A 333 -15.52 -11.62 6.10
N ALA A 334 -14.55 -10.71 6.08
CA ALA A 334 -13.74 -10.43 4.88
C ALA A 334 -12.94 -11.67 4.44
N ILE A 335 -12.30 -12.39 5.37
CA ILE A 335 -11.56 -13.62 5.10
C ILE A 335 -12.50 -14.69 4.50
N LYS A 336 -13.69 -14.89 5.11
CA LYS A 336 -14.67 -15.86 4.62
C LYS A 336 -15.24 -15.50 3.23
N ILE A 337 -15.33 -14.22 2.90
CA ILE A 337 -15.72 -13.77 1.55
C ILE A 337 -14.63 -14.13 0.53
N GLU A 338 -13.37 -13.92 0.89
CA GLU A 338 -12.22 -14.21 0.03
C GLU A 338 -11.97 -15.70 -0.17
N ASN A 339 -12.17 -16.51 0.88
CA ASN A 339 -12.05 -17.95 0.82
C ASN A 339 -13.26 -18.63 1.46
N PRO A 340 -14.37 -18.83 0.71
CA PRO A 340 -15.60 -19.40 1.27
C PRO A 340 -15.48 -20.84 1.80
N LYS A 341 -14.39 -21.54 1.48
CA LYS A 341 -14.13 -22.93 1.89
C LYS A 341 -13.14 -23.02 3.06
N ILE A 342 -12.66 -21.89 3.57
CA ILE A 342 -11.72 -21.86 4.70
C ILE A 342 -12.39 -22.47 5.94
N SER A 343 -11.62 -23.25 6.69
CA SER A 343 -12.10 -23.80 7.97
C SER A 343 -12.13 -22.69 9.03
N ASP A 344 -13.06 -22.76 9.99
CA ASP A 344 -13.11 -21.75 11.07
C ASP A 344 -11.78 -21.68 11.84
N ALA A 345 -11.10 -22.81 12.07
CA ALA A 345 -9.78 -22.84 12.69
C ALA A 345 -8.72 -22.07 11.90
N SER A 346 -8.74 -22.17 10.56
CA SER A 346 -7.82 -21.42 9.69
C SER A 346 -8.15 -19.92 9.64
N VAL A 347 -9.42 -19.54 9.85
CA VAL A 347 -9.80 -18.13 9.95
C VAL A 347 -9.22 -17.51 11.21
N GLU A 348 -9.30 -18.20 12.36
CA GLU A 348 -8.74 -17.69 13.61
C GLU A 348 -7.20 -17.59 13.57
N GLU A 349 -6.53 -18.51 12.88
CA GLU A 349 -5.09 -18.42 12.61
C GLU A 349 -4.75 -17.18 11.77
N GLU A 350 -5.49 -16.95 10.68
CA GLU A 350 -5.29 -15.79 9.82
C GLU A 350 -5.60 -14.47 10.56
N LEU A 351 -6.62 -14.45 11.43
CA LEU A 351 -6.93 -13.31 12.29
C LEU A 351 -5.78 -12.99 13.24
N GLY A 352 -5.16 -14.00 13.86
CA GLY A 352 -3.96 -13.80 14.71
C GLY A 352 -2.76 -13.27 13.92
N GLU A 353 -2.65 -13.62 12.63
CA GLU A 353 -1.63 -13.06 11.76
C GLU A 353 -1.92 -11.61 11.34
N LEU A 354 -3.19 -11.27 11.14
CA LEU A 354 -3.67 -9.98 10.68
C LEU A 354 -3.77 -8.94 11.79
N LEU A 355 -4.13 -9.32 13.01
CA LEU A 355 -4.42 -8.44 14.14
C LEU A 355 -3.54 -8.82 15.33
N GLU A 356 -2.54 -7.98 15.65
CA GLU A 356 -1.58 -8.24 16.72
C GLU A 356 -2.23 -8.34 18.12
N TRP A 357 -3.31 -7.59 18.33
CA TRP A 357 -4.03 -7.55 19.61
C TRP A 357 -5.13 -8.61 19.72
N TYR A 358 -5.33 -9.42 18.68
CA TYR A 358 -6.30 -10.51 18.71
C TYR A 358 -5.73 -11.69 19.50
N ASN A 359 -6.47 -12.16 20.50
CA ASN A 359 -6.13 -13.37 21.25
C ASN A 359 -7.30 -14.35 21.18
N PRO A 360 -7.16 -15.48 20.46
CA PRO A 360 -8.22 -16.47 20.30
C PRO A 360 -8.63 -17.14 21.63
N ALA A 361 -7.79 -17.06 22.68
CA ALA A 361 -8.12 -17.61 23.99
C ALA A 361 -9.16 -16.79 24.78
N ASN A 362 -9.47 -15.56 24.35
CA ASN A 362 -10.42 -14.67 25.04
C ASN A 362 -11.87 -14.81 24.54
N GLU A 363 -12.14 -15.62 23.52
CA GLU A 363 -13.48 -15.85 22.94
C GLU A 363 -14.17 -17.14 23.43
N ASN A 364 -13.55 -17.90 24.36
CA ASN A 364 -14.11 -19.13 24.96
C ASN A 364 -14.73 -18.92 26.34
#